data_AF-A0A1M4YHF4-F1
#
_entry.id   AF-A0A1M4YHF4-F1
#
_cell.length_a   1.000
_cell.length_b   1.000
_cell.length_c   1.000
_cell.angle_alpha   90.00
_cell.angle_beta   90.00
_cell.angle_gamma   90.00
#
_symmetry.space_group_name_H-M   'P 1'
#
loop_
_entity.id
_entity.type
_entity.pdbx_description
1 polymer ?
#
loop_
_entity_poly.entity_id
_entity_poly.type
_entity_poly.pdbx_seq_one_letter_code
_entity_poly.pdbx_strand_id
1 'polypeptide(L)'
;MDKEYKKAIAHAQACLEDARQRGEEAIGGSWDDEFEKEIFTPEEIAESDLRVALIGELIKARNEKGITQRKLEELSGVSQPVIARIEKGNISPQIGTLIKLLAPLGKTLGIVPLQSNS
;
A
#
# COMPACT_ATOMS: atom_id res chain seq x y z
N MET A 1 -26.37 16.25 30.88
CA MET A 1 -26.02 15.24 29.86
C MET A 1 -27.03 15.38 28.73
N ASP A 2 -26.55 15.85 27.58
CA ASP A 2 -27.40 16.26 26.47
C ASP A 2 -28.18 15.07 25.84
N LYS A 3 -29.36 15.35 25.26
CA LYS A 3 -30.26 14.34 24.68
C LYS A 3 -29.60 13.61 23.52
N GLU A 4 -28.76 14.30 22.78
CA GLU A 4 -27.99 13.74 21.66
C GLU A 4 -26.94 12.74 22.16
N TYR A 5 -26.23 13.09 23.24
CA TYR A 5 -25.26 12.21 23.88
C TYR A 5 -25.88 10.90 24.40
N LYS A 6 -27.06 10.96 25.02
CA LYS A 6 -27.79 9.76 25.46
C LYS A 6 -28.18 8.85 24.29
N LYS A 7 -28.58 9.44 23.16
CA LYS A 7 -28.95 8.69 21.95
C LYS A 7 -27.72 8.00 21.32
N ALA A 8 -26.57 8.67 21.30
CA ALA A 8 -25.32 8.09 20.83
C ALA A 8 -24.86 6.90 21.67
N ILE A 9 -24.97 6.99 23.01
CA ILE A 9 -24.66 5.88 23.91
C ILE A 9 -25.57 4.68 23.66
N ALA A 10 -26.88 4.90 23.57
CA ALA A 10 -27.84 3.82 23.32
C ALA A 10 -27.56 3.11 21.98
N HIS A 11 -27.24 3.88 20.94
CA HIS A 11 -26.84 3.31 19.64
C HIS A 11 -25.55 2.50 19.73
N ALA A 12 -24.51 3.02 20.41
CA ALA A 12 -23.26 2.30 20.59
C ALA A 12 -23.43 0.99 21.39
N GLN A 13 -24.31 0.99 22.41
CA GLN A 13 -24.66 -0.21 23.18
C GLN A 13 -25.35 -1.26 22.30
N ALA A 14 -26.29 -0.83 21.44
CA ALA A 14 -26.96 -1.73 20.51
C ALA A 14 -25.99 -2.33 19.47
N CYS A 15 -25.08 -1.54 18.90
CA CYS A 15 -24.04 -2.05 17.99
C CYS A 15 -23.10 -3.05 18.68
N LEU A 16 -22.78 -2.83 19.96
CA LEU A 16 -21.93 -3.73 20.73
C LEU A 16 -22.64 -5.06 21.03
N GLU A 17 -23.94 -5.03 21.33
CA GLU A 17 -24.74 -6.25 21.51
C GLU A 17 -24.86 -7.04 20.20
N ASP A 18 -25.12 -6.37 19.07
CA ASP A 18 -25.14 -7.00 17.74
C ASP A 18 -23.80 -7.67 17.40
N ALA A 19 -22.69 -6.96 17.58
CA ALA A 19 -21.35 -7.50 17.33
C ALA A 19 -21.03 -8.72 18.23
N ARG A 20 -21.46 -8.68 19.51
CA ARG A 20 -21.29 -9.82 20.43
C ARG A 20 -22.15 -11.02 20.05
N GLN A 21 -23.36 -10.77 19.56
CA GLN A 21 -24.29 -11.82 19.17
C GLN A 21 -23.86 -12.53 17.88
N ARG A 22 -23.35 -11.76 16.91
CA ARG A 22 -22.87 -12.28 15.63
C ARG A 22 -21.47 -12.89 15.71
N GLY A 23 -20.64 -12.48 16.67
CA GLY A 23 -19.33 -13.09 16.90
C GLY A 23 -18.45 -13.06 15.65
N GLU A 24 -17.97 -14.22 15.21
CA GLU A 24 -17.15 -14.36 13.99
C GLU A 24 -17.92 -14.00 12.71
N GLU A 25 -19.26 -14.15 12.66
CA GLU A 25 -20.08 -13.73 11.51
C GLU A 25 -20.20 -12.19 11.38
N ALA A 26 -19.76 -11.43 12.38
CA ALA A 26 -19.61 -9.98 12.30
C ALA A 26 -18.32 -9.56 11.58
N ILE A 27 -17.33 -10.47 11.52
CA ILE A 27 -16.06 -10.26 10.85
C ILE A 27 -16.28 -10.72 9.40
N GLY A 28 -16.07 -9.81 8.45
CA GLY A 28 -16.15 -10.16 7.03
C GLY A 28 -15.07 -11.17 6.62
N GLY A 29 -15.11 -11.60 5.36
CA GLY A 29 -14.12 -12.52 4.83
C GLY A 29 -12.68 -11.99 4.89
N SER A 30 -11.73 -12.92 4.81
CA SER A 30 -10.29 -12.59 4.75
C SER A 30 -9.96 -11.92 3.42
N TRP A 31 -9.16 -10.84 3.46
CA TRP A 31 -8.71 -10.16 2.25
C TRP A 31 -7.83 -11.09 1.39
N ASP A 32 -6.84 -11.76 1.99
CA ASP A 32 -5.85 -12.63 1.31
C ASP A 32 -6.47 -13.94 0.75
N ASP A 33 -7.47 -14.49 1.45
CA ASP A 33 -7.92 -15.87 1.20
C ASP A 33 -9.26 -15.99 0.50
N GLU A 34 -10.14 -15.00 0.63
CA GLU A 34 -11.49 -15.07 0.09
C GLU A 34 -11.73 -13.98 -0.94
N PHE A 35 -11.44 -12.72 -0.62
CA PHE A 35 -11.80 -11.61 -1.50
C PHE A 35 -10.84 -11.43 -2.68
N GLU A 36 -9.53 -11.45 -2.45
CA GLU A 36 -8.54 -11.15 -3.49
C GLU A 36 -8.56 -12.20 -4.61
N LYS A 37 -8.62 -13.49 -4.26
CA LYS A 37 -8.63 -14.62 -5.20
C LYS A 37 -9.95 -14.77 -5.96
N GLU A 38 -11.05 -14.24 -5.44
CA GLU A 38 -12.36 -14.26 -6.12
C GLU A 38 -12.46 -13.16 -7.19
N ILE A 39 -11.83 -12.01 -6.95
CA ILE A 39 -12.02 -10.81 -7.77
C ILE A 39 -10.89 -10.57 -8.76
N PHE A 40 -9.66 -11.01 -8.46
CA PHE A 40 -8.48 -10.77 -9.29
C PHE A 40 -7.90 -12.06 -9.87
N THR A 41 -7.30 -11.96 -11.07
CA THR A 41 -6.54 -13.08 -11.62
C THR A 41 -5.20 -13.25 -10.89
N PRO A 42 -4.60 -14.46 -10.90
CA PRO A 42 -3.27 -14.67 -10.34
C PRO A 42 -2.21 -13.71 -10.90
N GLU A 43 -2.32 -13.34 -12.18
CA GLU A 43 -1.43 -12.39 -12.83
C GLU A 43 -1.61 -10.96 -12.30
N GLU A 44 -2.84 -10.53 -12.05
CA GLU A 44 -3.14 -9.21 -11.48
C GLU A 44 -2.62 -9.09 -10.04
N ILE A 45 -2.79 -10.15 -9.24
CA ILE A 45 -2.23 -10.24 -7.89
C ILE A 45 -0.71 -10.16 -7.94
N ALA A 46 -0.07 -10.96 -8.79
CA ALA A 46 1.39 -10.95 -8.94
C ALA A 46 1.94 -9.59 -9.41
N GLU A 47 1.23 -8.88 -10.31
CA GLU A 47 1.60 -7.53 -10.71
C GLU A 47 1.47 -6.53 -9.54
N SER A 48 0.39 -6.64 -8.77
CA SER A 48 0.14 -5.82 -7.59
C SER A 48 1.23 -6.01 -6.53
N ASP A 49 1.56 -7.27 -6.21
CA ASP A 49 2.61 -7.63 -5.27
C ASP A 49 3.97 -7.08 -5.70
N LEU A 50 4.31 -7.24 -6.99
CA LEU A 50 5.56 -6.73 -7.53
C LEU A 50 5.63 -5.20 -7.42
N ARG A 51 4.51 -4.51 -7.68
CA ARG A 51 4.42 -3.06 -7.57
C ARG A 51 4.59 -2.60 -6.12
N VAL A 52 3.94 -3.26 -5.17
CA VAL A 52 4.08 -2.97 -3.73
C VAL A 52 5.52 -3.19 -3.28
N ALA A 53 6.13 -4.31 -3.64
CA ALA A 53 7.53 -4.62 -3.30
C ALA A 53 8.49 -3.56 -3.85
N LEU A 54 8.32 -3.17 -5.11
CA LEU A 54 9.16 -2.19 -5.78
C LEU A 54 9.05 -0.78 -5.15
N ILE A 55 7.82 -0.31 -4.93
CA ILE A 55 7.59 1.00 -4.29
C ILE A 55 8.07 0.98 -2.84
N GLY A 56 7.85 -0.11 -2.13
CA GLY A 56 8.34 -0.33 -0.76
C GLY A 56 9.86 -0.21 -0.67
N GLU A 57 10.59 -0.90 -1.56
CA GLU A 57 12.06 -0.81 -1.62
C GLU A 57 12.56 0.58 -2.00
N LEU A 58 11.85 1.30 -2.89
CA LEU A 58 12.18 2.68 -3.21
C LEU A 58 12.07 3.60 -1.98
N ILE A 59 10.94 3.51 -1.24
CA ILE A 59 10.69 4.30 -0.03
C ILE A 59 11.72 3.97 1.05
N LYS A 60 11.99 2.68 1.24
CA LYS A 60 12.98 2.19 2.19
C LYS A 60 14.37 2.73 1.87
N ALA A 61 14.84 2.59 0.63
CA ALA A 61 16.15 3.12 0.21
C ALA A 61 16.25 4.64 0.38
N ARG A 62 15.15 5.38 0.13
CA ARG A 62 15.09 6.82 0.38
C ARG A 62 15.21 7.15 1.87
N ASN A 63 14.50 6.42 2.73
CA ASN A 63 14.52 6.61 4.18
C ASN A 63 15.87 6.20 4.80
N GLU A 64 16.49 5.12 4.32
CA GLU A 64 17.85 4.68 4.73
C GLU A 64 18.91 5.74 4.43
N LYS A 65 18.75 6.48 3.33
CA LYS A 65 19.60 7.65 3.02
C LYS A 65 19.22 8.92 3.80
N GLY A 66 18.11 8.92 4.54
CA GLY A 66 17.63 10.07 5.30
C GLY A 66 17.24 11.27 4.43
N ILE A 67 16.87 11.05 3.16
CA ILE A 67 16.54 12.15 2.25
C ILE A 67 15.03 12.34 2.09
N THR A 68 14.62 13.59 1.93
CA THR A 68 13.21 13.95 1.65
C THR A 68 12.87 13.70 0.18
N GLN A 69 11.58 13.67 -0.15
CA GLN A 69 11.13 13.60 -1.55
C GLN A 69 11.64 14.80 -2.38
N ARG A 70 11.70 16.00 -1.77
CA ARG A 70 12.26 17.20 -2.42
C ARG A 70 13.76 17.05 -2.66
N LYS A 71 14.49 16.42 -1.73
CA LYS A 71 15.91 16.15 -1.96
C LYS A 71 16.11 15.10 -3.06
N LEU A 72 15.24 14.09 -3.14
CA LEU A 72 15.26 13.11 -4.23
C LEU A 72 14.94 13.76 -5.59
N GLU A 73 14.05 14.76 -5.64
CA GLU A 73 13.81 15.56 -6.84
C GLU A 73 15.09 16.24 -7.34
N GLU A 74 15.84 16.92 -6.46
CA GLU A 74 17.11 17.56 -6.82
C GLU A 74 18.14 16.57 -7.39
N LEU A 75 18.14 15.32 -6.90
CA LEU A 75 19.10 14.30 -7.30
C LEU A 75 18.69 13.52 -8.55
N SER A 76 17.38 13.30 -8.74
CA SER A 76 16.84 12.46 -9.82
C SER A 76 16.33 13.26 -11.02
N GLY A 77 16.03 14.55 -10.83
CA GLY A 77 15.32 15.38 -11.81
C GLY A 77 13.85 14.99 -11.99
N VAL A 78 13.29 14.16 -11.11
CA VAL A 78 11.86 13.80 -11.10
C VAL A 78 11.14 14.69 -10.09
N SER A 79 10.05 15.34 -10.48
CA SER A 79 9.41 16.32 -9.62
C SER A 79 8.84 15.72 -8.33
N GLN A 80 8.91 16.46 -7.21
CA GLN A 80 8.39 15.98 -5.92
C GLN A 80 6.91 15.54 -5.97
N PRO A 81 5.99 16.22 -6.69
CA PRO A 81 4.61 15.75 -6.82
C PRO A 81 4.47 14.42 -7.57
N VAL A 82 5.39 14.12 -8.48
CA VAL A 82 5.44 12.81 -9.16
C VAL A 82 5.96 11.75 -8.21
N ILE A 83 7.06 12.03 -7.49
CA ILE A 83 7.61 11.13 -6.46
C ILE A 83 6.54 10.77 -5.43
N ALA A 84 5.83 11.77 -4.89
CA ALA A 84 4.79 11.55 -3.89
C ALA A 84 3.62 10.69 -4.40
N ARG A 85 3.25 10.81 -5.69
CA ARG A 85 2.21 9.96 -6.29
C ARG A 85 2.68 8.54 -6.53
N ILE A 86 3.95 8.35 -6.91
CA ILE A 86 4.57 7.03 -7.04
C ILE A 86 4.62 6.34 -5.69
N GLU A 87 5.11 7.01 -4.64
CA GLU A 87 5.22 6.43 -3.29
C GLU A 87 3.87 6.08 -2.66
N LYS A 88 2.78 6.74 -3.09
CA LYS A 88 1.41 6.42 -2.66
C LYS A 88 0.77 5.29 -3.49
N GLY A 89 1.42 4.81 -4.54
CA GLY A 89 0.85 3.82 -5.47
C GLY A 89 -0.21 4.39 -6.42
N ASN A 90 -0.42 5.71 -6.46
CA ASN A 90 -1.47 6.35 -7.27
C ASN A 90 -1.17 6.33 -8.77
N ILE A 91 0.11 6.22 -9.15
CA ILE A 91 0.55 6.13 -10.55
C ILE A 91 1.64 5.09 -10.68
N SER A 92 1.62 4.34 -11.79
CA SER A 92 2.74 3.47 -12.15
C SER A 92 3.82 4.28 -12.88
N PRO A 93 5.07 4.33 -12.38
CA PRO A 93 6.15 5.02 -13.08
C PRO A 93 6.59 4.25 -14.32
N GLN A 94 7.00 4.96 -15.37
CA GLN A 94 7.73 4.36 -16.47
C GLN A 94 9.11 3.86 -15.98
N ILE A 95 9.64 2.81 -16.62
CA ILE A 95 10.96 2.22 -16.29
C ILE A 95 12.05 3.30 -16.22
N GLY A 96 12.09 4.24 -17.19
CA GLY A 96 13.08 5.31 -17.20
C GLY A 96 12.96 6.27 -16.00
N THR A 97 11.74 6.52 -15.50
CA THR A 97 11.53 7.33 -14.29
C THR A 97 12.02 6.58 -13.06
N LEU A 98 11.73 5.29 -12.98
CA LEU A 98 12.16 4.45 -11.87
C LEU A 98 13.69 4.36 -11.78
N ILE A 99 14.39 4.18 -12.90
CA ILE A 99 15.86 4.20 -12.96
C ILE A 99 16.41 5.53 -12.43
N LYS A 100 15.82 6.68 -12.84
CA LYS A 100 16.23 8.00 -12.34
C LYS A 100 16.06 8.16 -10.84
N LEU A 101 15.02 7.56 -10.25
CA LEU A 101 14.79 7.58 -8.81
C LEU A 101 15.75 6.65 -8.06
N LEU A 102 16.04 5.46 -8.60
CA LEU A 102 16.88 4.45 -7.97
C LEU A 102 18.39 4.80 -8.03
N ALA A 103 18.86 5.40 -9.12
CA ALA A 103 20.27 5.75 -9.31
C ALA A 103 20.86 6.59 -8.16
N PRO A 104 20.28 7.74 -7.73
CA PRO A 104 20.80 8.50 -6.60
C PRO A 104 20.65 7.78 -5.26
N LEU A 105 19.80 6.76 -5.18
CA LEU A 105 19.64 5.89 -4.01
C LEU A 105 20.65 4.73 -4.00
N GLY A 106 21.49 4.57 -5.04
CA GLY A 106 22.45 3.47 -5.14
C GLY A 106 21.78 2.12 -5.44
N LYS A 107 20.61 2.15 -6.08
CA LYS A 107 19.81 0.96 -6.42
C LYS A 107 19.64 0.88 -7.95
N THR A 108 19.26 -0.29 -8.44
CA THR A 108 18.90 -0.52 -9.86
C THR A 108 17.85 -1.63 -9.94
N LEU A 109 17.32 -1.87 -11.14
CA LEU A 109 16.44 -3.00 -11.43
C LEU A 109 17.27 -4.17 -11.99
N GLY A 110 16.84 -5.39 -11.66
CA GLY A 110 17.40 -6.62 -12.18
C GLY A 110 16.30 -7.57 -12.63
N ILE A 111 16.57 -8.36 -13.66
CA ILE A 111 15.71 -9.47 -14.07
C ILE A 111 16.16 -10.69 -13.26
N VAL A 112 15.25 -11.23 -12.47
CA VAL A 112 15.50 -12.37 -11.58
C VAL A 112 14.56 -13.52 -11.94
N PRO A 113 14.93 -14.79 -11.64
CA PRO A 113 14.01 -15.91 -11.77
C PRO A 113 12.76 -15.69 -10.93
N LEU A 114 11.60 -16.09 -11.45
CA LEU A 114 10.37 -16.13 -10.67
C LEU A 114 10.52 -17.17 -9.55
N GLN A 115 10.07 -16.83 -8.34
CA GLN A 115 10.04 -17.82 -7.26
C GLN A 115 8.97 -18.86 -7.59
N SER A 116 9.40 -20.09 -7.87
CA SER A 116 8.50 -21.22 -7.98
C SER A 116 8.10 -21.63 -6.57
N ASN A 117 6.93 -21.19 -6.11
CA ASN A 117 6.34 -21.76 -4.91
C ASN A 117 6.08 -23.25 -5.20
N SER A 118 6.91 -24.13 -4.62
CA SER A 118 6.70 -25.59 -4.61
C SER A 118 5.87 -25.97 -3.40
#